data_AF-A0A1Z9PY49-F1
#
_entry.id   AF-A0A1Z9PY49-F1
#
_cell.length_a   1.000
_cell.length_b   1.000
_cell.length_c   1.000
_cell.angle_alpha   90.00
_cell.angle_beta   90.00
_cell.angle_gamma   90.00
#
_symmetry.space_group_name_H-M   'P 1'
#
loop_
_entity.id
_entity.type
_entity.pdbx_description
1 polymer ?
#
loop_
_entity_poly.entity_id
_entity_poly.type
_entity_poly.pdbx_seq_one_letter_code
_entity_poly.pdbx_strand_id
1 'polypeptide(L)'
;MVVAETLAGISLVKAAVSGIAQIIGSSEDVGEISGFIDQMFKGAKQLRDADKPVTRAEKIGSFIQSKLGKPKDETSLGAVAQAHIDRLYADEALNNMGKMINQRFGFGTWENILVEQAELVREKNKEAIERKQLREAHHQKLFEIGIGIIALFVGVGGIIFYINWVRR
;
A
#
# COMPACT_ATOMS: atom_id res chain seq x y z
N MET A 1 -14.47 -0.81 11.46
CA MET A 1 -13.06 -0.58 11.82
C MET A 1 -12.56 0.71 11.17
N VAL A 2 -13.05 0.99 9.96
CA VAL A 2 -12.88 2.21 9.16
C VAL A 2 -12.97 3.53 9.94
N VAL A 3 -13.99 3.75 10.79
CA VAL A 3 -14.17 5.03 11.51
C VAL A 3 -13.06 5.34 12.52
N ALA A 4 -12.49 4.31 13.17
CA ALA A 4 -11.38 4.52 14.10
C ALA A 4 -10.07 4.83 13.36
N GLU A 5 -9.87 4.22 12.19
CA GLU A 5 -8.72 4.45 11.32
C GLU A 5 -8.75 5.84 10.67
N THR A 6 -9.93 6.33 10.25
CA THR A 6 -10.07 7.70 9.74
C THR A 6 -9.79 8.75 10.82
N LEU A 7 -10.34 8.60 12.02
CA LEU A 7 -10.09 9.52 13.13
C LEU A 7 -8.61 9.54 13.54
N ALA A 8 -7.95 8.38 13.58
CA ALA A 8 -6.52 8.28 13.82
C ALA A 8 -5.71 8.99 12.72
N GLY A 9 -6.09 8.80 11.45
CA GLY A 9 -5.46 9.44 10.31
C GLY A 9 -5.55 10.97 10.34
N ILE A 10 -6.73 11.53 10.65
CA ILE A 10 -6.94 12.99 10.76
C ILE A 10 -6.13 13.57 11.93
N SER A 11 -6.09 12.87 13.06
CA SER A 11 -5.31 13.29 14.23
C SER A 11 -3.82 13.38 13.89
N LEU A 12 -3.29 12.39 13.17
CA LEU A 12 -1.89 12.38 12.71
C LEU A 12 -1.60 13.52 11.73
N VAL A 13 -2.49 13.78 10.75
CA VAL A 13 -2.33 14.90 9.81
C VAL A 13 -2.32 16.23 10.55
N LYS A 14 -3.24 16.43 11.50
CA LYS A 14 -3.34 17.66 12.29
C LYS A 14 -2.11 17.86 13.20
N ALA A 15 -1.67 16.81 13.87
CA ALA A 15 -0.49 16.84 14.73
C ALA A 15 0.77 17.21 13.91
N ALA A 16 0.91 16.64 12.72
CA ALA A 16 2.04 16.93 11.84
C ALA A 16 2.08 18.38 11.34
N VAL A 17 0.95 18.92 10.87
CA VAL A 17 0.91 20.33 10.43
C VAL A 17 1.21 21.27 11.60
N SER A 18 0.66 20.99 12.78
CA SER A 18 0.93 21.79 13.98
C SER A 18 2.39 21.70 14.42
N GLY A 19 2.99 20.51 14.37
CA GLY A 19 4.40 20.30 14.70
C GLY A 19 5.31 21.06 13.73
N ILE A 20 5.05 20.97 12.42
CA ILE A 20 5.79 21.72 11.41
C ILE A 20 5.64 23.23 11.63
N ALA A 21 4.42 23.74 11.85
CA ALA A 21 4.21 25.16 12.11
C ALA A 21 4.99 25.66 13.33
N GLN A 22 5.16 24.82 14.36
CA GLN A 22 5.86 25.16 15.59
C GLN A 22 7.39 25.20 15.43
N ILE A 23 7.95 24.27 14.67
CA ILE A 23 9.42 24.14 14.50
C ILE A 23 9.95 24.84 13.26
N ILE A 24 9.11 25.17 12.28
CA ILE A 24 9.55 25.78 11.03
C ILE A 24 10.10 27.20 11.25
N GLY A 25 9.66 27.88 12.30
CA GLY A 25 10.25 29.15 12.74
C GLY A 25 11.57 29.00 13.51
N SER A 26 11.88 27.80 14.00
CA SER A 26 13.04 27.51 14.86
C SER A 26 14.18 26.94 14.03
N SER A 27 15.36 27.53 14.14
CA SER A 27 16.56 27.21 13.34
C SER A 27 17.23 25.86 13.66
N GLU A 28 16.86 25.19 14.76
CA GLU A 28 17.58 24.01 15.25
C GLU A 28 17.01 22.65 14.78
N ASP A 29 15.71 22.53 14.51
CA ASP A 29 15.06 21.21 14.35
C ASP A 29 14.56 20.90 12.92
N VAL A 30 15.33 21.28 11.90
CA VAL A 30 14.99 20.95 10.50
C VAL A 30 14.86 19.43 10.27
N GLY A 31 15.59 18.62 11.06
CA GLY A 31 15.48 17.16 11.04
C GLY A 31 14.16 16.61 11.60
N GLU A 32 13.44 17.35 12.44
CA GLU A 32 12.13 16.91 12.95
C GLU A 32 11.00 17.13 11.93
N ILE A 33 11.19 18.10 11.02
CA ILE A 33 10.24 18.40 9.93
C ILE A 33 10.01 17.15 9.06
N SER A 34 11.05 16.36 8.77
CA SER A 34 10.88 15.12 8.01
C SER A 34 10.05 14.07 8.77
N GLY A 35 10.19 14.01 10.09
CA GLY A 35 9.39 13.12 10.94
C GLY A 35 7.90 13.48 10.92
N PHE A 36 7.58 14.78 10.94
CA PHE A 36 6.20 15.25 10.81
C PHE A 36 5.64 15.08 9.38
N ILE A 37 6.46 15.32 8.35
CA ILE A 37 6.08 15.03 6.96
C ILE A 37 5.68 13.55 6.82
N ASP A 38 6.48 12.64 7.37
CA ASP A 38 6.18 11.20 7.37
C ASP A 38 4.90 10.86 8.13
N GLN A 39 4.68 11.45 9.31
CA GLN A 39 3.46 11.24 10.08
C GLN A 39 2.22 11.72 9.33
N MET A 40 2.33 12.85 8.64
CA MET A 40 1.24 13.37 7.82
C MET A 40 0.94 12.46 6.63
N PHE A 41 1.95 12.02 5.89
CA PHE A 41 1.76 11.09 4.78
C PHE A 41 1.18 9.75 5.25
N LYS A 42 1.58 9.26 6.44
CA LYS A 42 0.99 8.07 7.06
C LYS A 42 -0.49 8.31 7.39
N GLY A 43 -0.85 9.44 7.98
CA GLY A 43 -2.24 9.80 8.28
C GLY A 43 -3.11 9.93 7.03
N ALA A 44 -2.61 10.61 5.99
CA ALA A 44 -3.30 10.75 4.71
C ALA A 44 -3.46 9.40 3.99
N LYS A 45 -2.46 8.50 4.09
CA LYS A 45 -2.57 7.14 3.57
C LYS A 45 -3.60 6.31 4.34
N GLN A 46 -3.65 6.43 5.66
CA GLN A 46 -4.67 5.75 6.49
C GLN A 46 -6.08 6.22 6.11
N LEU A 47 -6.30 7.52 5.90
CA LEU A 47 -7.57 8.05 5.41
C LEU A 47 -7.96 7.48 4.04
N ARG A 48 -6.99 7.40 3.12
CA ARG A 48 -7.23 6.87 1.78
C ARG A 48 -7.49 5.36 1.78
N ASP A 49 -6.77 4.60 2.61
CA ASP A 49 -6.95 3.16 2.74
C ASP A 49 -8.27 2.82 3.44
N ALA A 50 -8.69 3.62 4.41
CA ALA A 50 -9.97 3.49 5.11
C ALA A 50 -11.18 3.72 4.16
N ASP A 51 -11.04 4.54 3.13
CA ASP A 51 -12.09 4.78 2.13
C ASP A 51 -11.96 3.91 0.86
N LYS A 52 -11.09 2.89 0.84
CA LYS A 52 -11.10 1.97 -0.31
C LYS A 52 -12.43 1.22 -0.36
N PRO A 53 -13.10 1.17 -1.53
CA PRO A 53 -14.31 0.39 -1.67
C PRO A 53 -14.00 -1.07 -1.37
N VAL A 54 -14.74 -1.63 -0.42
CA VAL A 54 -14.73 -3.05 -0.04
C VAL A 54 -14.57 -3.92 -1.29
N THR A 55 -13.47 -4.67 -1.35
CA THR A 55 -13.12 -5.48 -2.53
C THR A 55 -14.19 -6.55 -2.79
N ARG A 56 -14.26 -7.11 -4.00
CA ARG A 56 -15.25 -8.16 -4.33
C ARG A 56 -15.18 -9.37 -3.38
N ALA A 57 -14.00 -9.69 -2.85
CA ALA A 57 -13.80 -10.75 -1.85
C ALA A 57 -14.39 -10.39 -0.48
N GLU A 58 -14.21 -9.15 -0.02
CA GLU A 58 -14.78 -8.65 1.23
C GLU A 58 -16.30 -8.40 1.10
N LYS A 59 -16.81 -8.08 -0.10
CA LYS A 59 -18.26 -8.04 -0.39
C LYS A 59 -18.91 -9.41 -0.22
N ILE A 60 -18.23 -10.49 -0.61
CA ILE A 60 -18.73 -11.87 -0.42
C ILE A 60 -18.71 -12.25 1.06
N GLY A 61 -17.64 -11.90 1.80
CA GLY A 61 -17.59 -12.07 3.26
C GLY A 61 -18.67 -11.25 4.00
N SER A 62 -18.86 -9.99 3.59
CA SER A 62 -19.88 -9.08 4.12
C SER A 62 -21.30 -9.52 3.79
N PHE A 63 -21.55 -10.10 2.62
CA PHE A 63 -22.85 -10.69 2.25
C PHE A 63 -23.19 -11.89 3.14
N ILE A 64 -22.22 -12.77 3.39
CA ILE A 64 -22.37 -13.90 4.33
C ILE A 64 -22.60 -13.40 5.76
N GLN A 65 -21.92 -12.33 6.17
CA GLN A 65 -22.08 -11.72 7.50
C GLN A 65 -23.41 -10.95 7.66
N SER A 66 -23.91 -10.29 6.61
CA SER A 66 -25.18 -9.58 6.61
C SER A 66 -26.40 -10.50 6.76
N LYS A 67 -26.25 -11.78 6.40
CA LYS A 67 -27.24 -12.84 6.64
C LYS A 67 -27.22 -13.38 8.07
N LEU A 68 -26.16 -13.12 8.84
CA LEU A 68 -25.94 -13.66 10.20
C LEU A 68 -25.98 -12.62 11.33
N GLY A 69 -26.05 -11.31 11.04
CA GLY A 69 -26.31 -10.30 12.07
C GLY A 69 -25.90 -8.89 11.68
N LYS A 70 -26.89 -7.99 11.72
CA LYS A 70 -26.89 -6.51 11.65
C LYS A 70 -25.89 -5.83 10.69
N PRO A 71 -26.36 -5.14 9.63
CA PRO A 71 -25.50 -4.29 8.82
C PRO A 71 -25.01 -3.10 9.65
N LYS A 72 -23.69 -2.91 9.74
CA LYS A 72 -23.09 -1.70 10.33
C LYS A 72 -23.34 -0.50 9.42
N ASP A 73 -23.58 0.65 10.03
CA ASP A 73 -23.91 1.98 9.47
C ASP A 73 -22.84 2.62 8.54
N GLU A 74 -21.98 1.80 7.91
CA GLU A 74 -20.80 2.20 7.14
C GLU A 74 -21.14 2.65 5.69
N THR A 75 -22.41 2.61 5.28
CA THR A 75 -22.88 3.02 3.93
C THR A 75 -23.85 4.21 3.96
N SER A 76 -24.02 4.85 5.11
CA SER A 76 -24.88 6.04 5.22
C SER A 76 -24.26 7.22 4.45
N LEU A 77 -25.11 8.04 3.82
CA LEU A 77 -24.68 9.24 3.08
C LEU A 77 -23.81 10.18 3.94
N GLY A 78 -24.07 10.25 5.25
CA GLY A 78 -23.27 11.02 6.20
C GLY A 78 -21.84 10.48 6.37
N ALA A 79 -21.64 9.16 6.36
CA ALA A 79 -20.31 8.56 6.43
C ALA A 79 -19.48 8.85 5.16
N VAL A 80 -20.11 8.79 3.98
CA VAL A 80 -19.47 9.14 2.70
C VAL A 80 -19.13 10.62 2.65
N ALA A 81 -20.04 11.50 3.11
CA ALA A 81 -19.80 12.93 3.19
C ALA A 81 -18.63 13.26 4.13
N GLN A 82 -18.56 12.64 5.31
CA GLN A 82 -17.45 12.81 6.25
C GLN A 82 -16.11 12.38 5.64
N ALA A 83 -16.06 11.19 5.04
CA ALA A 83 -14.84 10.69 4.40
C ALA A 83 -14.35 11.60 3.26
N HIS A 84 -15.28 12.19 2.50
CA HIS A 84 -14.94 13.17 1.46
C HIS A 84 -14.38 14.47 2.06
N ILE A 85 -15.00 14.99 3.12
CA ILE A 85 -14.53 16.19 3.83
C ILE A 85 -13.14 15.96 4.43
N ASP A 86 -12.91 14.81 5.04
CA ASP A 86 -11.63 14.47 5.68
C ASP A 86 -10.47 14.42 4.66
N ARG A 87 -10.76 14.00 3.43
CA ARG A 87 -9.79 14.04 2.32
C ARG A 87 -9.45 15.47 1.91
N LEU A 88 -10.47 16.30 1.70
CA LEU A 88 -10.25 17.71 1.35
C LEU A 88 -9.44 18.42 2.44
N TYR A 89 -9.70 18.11 3.71
CA TYR A 89 -8.92 18.63 4.83
C TYR A 89 -7.45 18.17 4.78
N ALA A 90 -7.19 16.89 4.48
CA ALA A 90 -5.82 16.38 4.34
C ALA A 90 -5.08 17.03 3.15
N ASP A 91 -5.77 17.26 2.03
CA ASP A 91 -5.21 17.94 0.86
C ASP A 91 -4.90 19.41 1.16
N GLU A 92 -5.79 20.10 1.89
CA GLU A 92 -5.54 21.47 2.35
C GLU A 92 -4.34 21.53 3.31
N ALA A 93 -4.26 20.58 4.25
CA ALA A 93 -3.14 20.43 5.17
C ALA A 93 -1.79 20.24 4.43
N LEU A 94 -1.76 19.41 3.39
CA LEU A 94 -0.60 19.24 2.51
C LEU A 94 -0.19 20.53 1.82
N ASN A 95 -1.16 21.26 1.27
CA ASN A 95 -0.91 22.52 0.59
C ASN A 95 -0.39 23.59 1.55
N ASN A 96 -0.98 23.70 2.74
CA ASN A 96 -0.55 24.66 3.75
C ASN A 96 0.85 24.34 4.28
N MET A 97 1.16 23.06 4.48
CA MET A 97 2.53 22.64 4.81
C MET A 97 3.52 23.00 3.71
N GLY A 98 3.20 22.71 2.45
CA GLY A 98 4.05 23.08 1.31
C GLY A 98 4.32 24.59 1.25
N LYS A 99 3.30 25.43 1.51
CA LYS A 99 3.49 26.88 1.63
C LYS A 99 4.45 27.26 2.74
N MET A 100 4.33 26.66 3.94
CA MET A 100 5.24 26.97 5.05
C MET A 100 6.69 26.57 4.72
N ILE A 101 6.89 25.42 4.07
CA ILE A 101 8.20 24.95 3.61
C ILE A 101 8.78 25.92 2.57
N ASN A 102 7.99 26.28 1.56
CA ASN A 102 8.40 27.22 0.51
C ASN A 102 8.69 28.62 1.05
N GLN A 103 7.94 29.09 2.04
CA GLN A 103 8.18 30.38 2.71
C GLN A 103 9.53 30.40 3.44
N ARG A 104 9.95 29.28 4.03
CA ARG A 104 11.21 29.20 4.77
C ARG A 104 12.42 28.93 3.89
N PHE A 105 12.33 27.94 3.02
CA PHE A 105 13.49 27.41 2.28
C PHE A 105 13.59 27.95 0.86
N GLY A 106 12.58 28.71 0.41
CA GLY A 106 12.51 29.28 -0.92
C GLY A 106 11.44 28.60 -1.78
N PHE A 107 10.94 29.37 -2.76
CA PHE A 107 9.91 28.90 -3.67
C PHE A 107 10.36 27.65 -4.45
N GLY A 108 9.48 26.66 -4.58
CA GLY A 108 9.75 25.42 -5.31
C GLY A 108 10.40 24.31 -4.47
N THR A 109 10.74 24.55 -3.20
CA THR A 109 11.40 23.54 -2.35
C THR A 109 10.49 22.35 -2.12
N TRP A 110 9.23 22.59 -1.81
CA TRP A 110 8.24 21.55 -1.59
C TRP A 110 8.00 20.72 -2.86
N GLU A 111 7.92 21.38 -4.01
CA GLU A 111 7.75 20.75 -5.30
C GLU A 111 8.95 19.85 -5.65
N ASN A 112 10.17 20.30 -5.39
CA ASN A 112 11.39 19.49 -5.59
C ASN A 112 11.38 18.23 -4.70
N ILE A 113 11.00 18.37 -3.42
CA ILE A 113 10.86 17.22 -2.50
C ILE A 113 9.86 16.19 -3.05
N LEU A 114 8.73 16.65 -3.59
CA LEU A 114 7.73 15.76 -4.18
C LEU A 114 8.24 15.06 -5.44
N VAL A 115 9.01 15.75 -6.28
CA VAL A 115 9.63 15.18 -7.49
C VAL A 115 10.64 14.09 -7.11
N GLU A 116 11.56 14.38 -6.19
CA GLU A 116 12.54 13.40 -5.70
C GLU A 116 11.86 12.16 -5.10
N GLN A 117 10.82 12.38 -4.29
CA GLN A 117 10.05 11.27 -3.71
C GLN A 117 9.31 10.45 -4.78
N ALA A 118 8.77 11.08 -5.81
CA ALA A 118 8.11 10.39 -6.91
C ALA A 118 9.09 9.51 -7.70
N GLU A 119 10.32 9.98 -7.92
CA GLU A 119 11.40 9.21 -8.54
C GLU A 119 11.78 7.99 -7.67
N LEU A 120 12.02 8.19 -6.37
CA LEU A 120 12.35 7.10 -5.44
C LEU A 120 11.25 6.03 -5.37
N VAL A 121 9.98 6.45 -5.34
CA VAL A 121 8.83 5.52 -5.35
C VAL A 121 8.78 4.77 -6.68
N ARG A 122 9.02 5.44 -7.81
CA ARG A 122 9.04 4.82 -9.14
C ARG A 122 10.13 3.76 -9.23
N GLU A 123 11.33 4.05 -8.74
CA GLU A 123 12.44 3.10 -8.72
C GLU A 123 12.13 1.88 -7.85
N LYS A 124 11.70 2.09 -6.60
CA LYS A 124 11.29 0.98 -5.71
C LYS A 124 10.18 0.13 -6.30
N ASN A 125 9.22 0.74 -6.99
CA ASN A 125 8.15 0.01 -7.67
C ASN A 125 8.67 -0.82 -8.84
N LYS A 126 9.59 -0.29 -9.65
CA LYS A 126 10.24 -1.05 -10.73
C LYS A 126 10.99 -2.25 -10.16
N GLU A 127 11.82 -2.07 -9.14
CA GLU A 127 12.53 -3.16 -8.48
C GLU A 127 11.58 -4.22 -7.92
N ALA A 128 10.46 -3.79 -7.30
CA ALA A 128 9.47 -4.71 -6.78
C ALA A 128 8.80 -5.55 -7.88
N ILE A 129 8.55 -4.94 -9.06
CA ILE A 129 8.01 -5.63 -10.24
C ILE A 129 9.05 -6.61 -10.79
N GLU A 130 10.30 -6.17 -10.98
CA GLU A 130 11.39 -7.03 -11.47
C GLU A 130 11.63 -8.22 -10.55
N ARG A 131 11.66 -8.01 -9.23
CA ARG A 131 11.75 -9.10 -8.23
C ARG A 131 10.57 -10.06 -8.32
N LYS A 132 9.36 -9.59 -8.63
CA LYS A 132 8.19 -10.47 -8.84
C LYS A 132 8.38 -11.30 -10.11
N GLN A 133 8.74 -10.67 -11.22
CA GLN A 133 8.98 -11.35 -12.50
C GLN A 133 10.10 -12.39 -12.40
N LEU A 134 11.20 -12.08 -11.71
CA LEU A 134 12.30 -13.02 -11.48
C LEU A 134 11.85 -14.23 -10.66
N ARG A 135 11.03 -14.03 -9.61
CA ARG A 135 10.46 -15.14 -8.82
C ARG A 135 9.55 -16.02 -9.65
N GLU A 136 8.68 -15.42 -10.47
CA GLU A 136 7.78 -16.15 -11.35
C GLU A 136 8.55 -16.95 -12.42
N ALA A 137 9.55 -16.35 -13.05
CA ALA A 137 10.43 -17.03 -14.00
C ALA A 137 11.22 -18.18 -13.35
N HIS A 138 11.70 -17.99 -12.12
CA HIS A 138 12.39 -19.04 -11.37
C HIS A 138 11.44 -20.20 -11.03
N HIS A 139 10.20 -19.92 -10.62
CA HIS A 139 9.19 -20.95 -10.38
C HIS A 139 8.82 -21.71 -11.66
N GLN A 140 8.68 -21.04 -12.80
CA GLN A 140 8.42 -21.69 -14.08
C GLN A 140 9.56 -22.64 -14.48
N LYS A 141 10.82 -22.20 -14.38
CA LYS A 141 11.99 -23.05 -14.69
C LYS A 141 12.08 -24.29 -13.78
N LEU A 142 11.83 -24.13 -12.48
CA LEU A 142 11.82 -25.26 -11.55
C LEU A 142 10.69 -26.25 -11.85
N PHE A 143 9.51 -25.74 -12.24
CA PHE A 143 8.39 -26.59 -12.62
C PHE A 143 8.66 -27.37 -13.91
N GLU A 144 9.25 -26.72 -14.91
CA GLU A 144 9.64 -27.36 -16.17
C GLU A 144 10.70 -28.45 -15.97
N ILE A 145 11.75 -28.17 -15.18
CA ILE A 145 12.76 -29.16 -14.81
C ILE A 145 12.13 -30.33 -14.03
N GLY A 146 11.21 -30.04 -13.09
CA GLY A 146 10.51 -31.05 -12.32
C GLY A 146 9.67 -32.01 -13.18
N ILE A 147 8.95 -31.48 -14.18
CA ILE A 147 8.18 -32.30 -15.14
C ILE A 147 9.12 -33.20 -15.96
N GLY A 148 10.25 -32.65 -16.44
CA GLY A 148 11.22 -33.43 -17.21
C GLY A 148 11.80 -34.61 -16.44
N ILE A 149 12.12 -34.42 -15.15
CA ILE A 149 12.61 -35.49 -14.27
C ILE A 149 11.55 -36.57 -14.06
N ILE A 150 10.29 -36.19 -13.79
CA ILE A 150 9.19 -37.13 -13.61
C ILE A 150 8.95 -37.95 -14.89
N ALA A 151 8.95 -37.31 -16.06
CA ALA A 151 8.78 -37.99 -17.34
C ALA A 151 9.88 -39.03 -17.60
N LEU A 152 11.13 -38.71 -17.22
CA LEU A 152 12.26 -39.64 -17.36
C LEU A 152 12.11 -40.85 -16.43
N PHE A 153 11.72 -40.65 -15.17
CA PHE A 153 11.44 -41.75 -14.24
C PHE A 153 10.28 -42.65 -14.69
N VAL A 154 9.21 -42.06 -15.22
CA VAL A 154 8.08 -42.82 -15.77
C VAL A 154 8.50 -43.62 -17.00
N GLY A 155 9.29 -43.04 -17.90
CA GLY A 155 9.80 -43.74 -19.08
C GLY A 155 10.70 -44.93 -18.73
N VAL A 156 11.67 -44.72 -17.83
CA VAL A 156 12.57 -45.80 -17.36
C VAL A 156 11.79 -46.87 -16.59
N GLY A 157 10.88 -46.47 -15.71
CA GLY A 157 10.01 -47.38 -14.97
C GLY A 157 9.12 -48.22 -15.88
N GLY A 158 8.55 -47.61 -16.93
CA GLY A 158 7.76 -48.29 -17.95
C GLY A 158 8.56 -49.32 -18.74
N ILE A 159 9.81 -49.01 -19.11
CA ILE A 159 10.71 -49.95 -19.80
C ILE A 159 11.05 -51.15 -18.90
N ILE A 160 11.40 -50.90 -17.64
CA ILE A 160 11.71 -51.97 -16.67
C ILE A 160 10.48 -52.85 -16.44
N PHE A 161 9.29 -52.26 -16.31
CA PHE A 161 8.04 -52.98 -16.17
C PHE A 161 7.75 -53.88 -17.39
N TYR A 162 7.93 -53.34 -18.61
CA TYR A 162 7.74 -54.10 -19.85
C TYR A 162 8.70 -55.29 -19.96
N ILE A 163 10.00 -55.09 -19.66
CA ILE A 163 11.00 -56.16 -19.66
C ILE A 163 10.64 -57.26 -18.66
N ASN A 164 10.20 -56.89 -17.45
CA ASN A 164 9.76 -57.86 -16.44
C ASN A 164 8.50 -58.62 -16.85
N TRP A 165 7.58 -58.00 -17.57
CA TRP A 165 6.36 -58.65 -18.07
C TRP A 165 6.66 -59.66 -19.18
N VAL A 166 7.53 -59.31 -20.15
CA VAL A 166 7.90 -60.21 -21.27
C VAL A 166 8.74 -61.41 -20.80
N ARG A 167 9.49 -61.27 -19.71
CA ARG A 167 10.36 -62.33 -19.18
C ARG A 167 9.61 -63.36 -18.31
N ARG A 168 8.34 -63.11 -17.97
CA ARG A 168 7.52 -63.97 -17.12
C ARG A 168 6.54 -64.80 -17.94
#